data_AF-X1NFC9-F1
#
_entry.id   AF-X1NFC9-F1
#
_cell.length_a   1.000
_cell.length_b   1.000
_cell.length_c   1.000
_cell.angle_alpha   90.00
_cell.angle_beta   90.00
_cell.angle_gamma   90.00
#
_symmetry.space_group_name_H-M   'P 1'
#
loop_
_entity.id
_entity.type
_entity.pdbx_description
1 polymer ?
#
loop_
_entity_poly.entity_id
_entity_poly.type
_entity_poly.pdbx_seq_one_letter_code
_entity_poly.pdbx_strand_id
1 'polypeptide(L)'
;ARIKPKESIMAKIEKEGCKNPADEIEDLVACRLIVKSNTDIDGILKKIDEIFNIERRSFRSFRPSEFIYDDVQLILSFKDNPFISNKEILGKKFELQIRTGLQDALAEVIRGEFVNDELATSAEYSDPDYADKYFSQLPDKVKARFWGYKFTIEYLKDANRSDLNQCFDRLNRNVARLNAQELRHARHAGAFITYVTQLSDDPFWKDMGQSTTSRIRRMLDIEYVSEIFLVVMHGIKDGREHLDDYYAWYDEEIPDLEENRRKYEVCKN
;
A
#
# COMPACT_ATOMS: atom_id res chain seq x y z
N ALA A 1 -15.64 -1.52 -22.90
CA ALA A 1 -15.07 -2.78 -23.39
C ALA A 1 -13.86 -2.48 -24.26
N ARG A 2 -12.85 -3.34 -24.30
CA ARG A 2 -11.67 -3.21 -25.16
C ARG A 2 -11.48 -4.48 -25.96
N ILE A 3 -11.02 -4.32 -27.20
CA ILE A 3 -10.46 -5.42 -27.99
C ILE A 3 -8.95 -5.37 -27.78
N LYS A 4 -8.34 -6.53 -27.60
CA LYS A 4 -6.90 -6.62 -27.39
C LYS A 4 -6.14 -6.08 -28.62
N PRO A 5 -5.10 -5.24 -28.45
CA PRO A 5 -4.29 -4.75 -29.57
C PRO A 5 -3.62 -5.90 -30.33
N LYS A 6 -3.40 -5.71 -31.63
CA LYS A 6 -2.86 -6.73 -32.53
C LYS A 6 -1.50 -7.23 -32.06
N GLU A 7 -0.63 -6.33 -31.60
CA GLU A 7 0.72 -6.63 -31.11
C GLU A 7 0.67 -7.55 -29.89
N SER A 8 -0.26 -7.29 -28.97
CA SER A 8 -0.47 -8.11 -27.78
C SER A 8 -1.09 -9.48 -28.09
N ILE A 9 -1.91 -9.57 -29.14
CA ILE A 9 -2.43 -10.84 -29.64
C ILE A 9 -1.29 -11.66 -30.24
N MET A 10 -0.46 -11.06 -31.10
CA MET A 10 0.68 -11.74 -31.73
C MET A 10 1.67 -12.29 -30.70
N ALA A 11 2.07 -11.49 -29.71
CA ALA A 11 2.96 -11.93 -28.64
C ALA A 11 2.39 -13.12 -27.84
N LYS A 12 1.06 -13.17 -27.65
CA LYS A 12 0.40 -14.27 -26.94
C LYS A 12 0.32 -15.53 -27.80
N ILE A 13 0.05 -15.41 -29.09
CA ILE A 13 0.07 -16.51 -30.05
C ILE A 13 1.46 -17.15 -30.10
N GLU A 14 2.51 -16.34 -30.17
CA GLU A 14 3.90 -16.83 -30.17
C GLU A 14 4.26 -17.55 -28.87
N LYS A 15 3.78 -17.04 -27.73
CA LYS A 15 4.04 -17.63 -26.41
C LYS A 15 3.27 -18.93 -26.14
N GLU A 16 1.99 -18.98 -26.53
CA GLU A 16 1.07 -20.07 -26.18
C GLU A 16 0.91 -21.09 -27.32
N GLY A 17 1.40 -20.79 -28.52
CA GLY A 17 1.35 -21.70 -29.67
C GLY A 17 -0.05 -21.87 -30.27
N CYS A 18 -0.90 -20.84 -30.18
CA CYS A 18 -2.30 -20.92 -30.61
C CYS A 18 -2.44 -21.10 -32.13
N LYS A 19 -3.24 -22.09 -32.55
CA LYS A 19 -3.51 -22.35 -33.97
C LYS A 19 -4.73 -21.59 -34.48
N ASN A 20 -5.72 -21.40 -33.63
CA ASN A 20 -6.91 -20.60 -33.91
C ASN A 20 -7.16 -19.55 -32.80
N PRO A 21 -6.52 -18.37 -32.93
CA PRO A 21 -6.55 -17.34 -31.89
C PRO A 21 -7.95 -16.83 -31.53
N ALA A 22 -8.89 -16.86 -32.48
CA ALA A 22 -10.25 -16.36 -32.28
C ALA A 22 -11.10 -17.24 -31.34
N ASP A 23 -10.70 -18.51 -31.16
CA ASP A 23 -11.39 -19.46 -30.29
C ASP A 23 -10.56 -19.80 -29.05
N GLU A 24 -9.23 -19.68 -29.12
CA GLU A 24 -8.31 -20.04 -28.04
C GLU A 24 -7.99 -18.86 -27.09
N ILE A 25 -8.05 -17.61 -27.56
CA ILE A 25 -7.71 -16.44 -26.73
C ILE A 25 -8.95 -15.95 -25.97
N GLU A 26 -9.05 -16.34 -24.70
CA GLU A 26 -10.19 -16.03 -23.81
C GLU A 26 -10.34 -14.54 -23.47
N ASP A 27 -9.29 -13.74 -23.63
CA ASP A 27 -9.23 -12.30 -23.33
C ASP A 27 -9.09 -11.42 -24.58
N LEU A 28 -9.51 -11.94 -25.75
CA LEU A 28 -9.53 -11.18 -27.01
C LEU A 28 -10.44 -9.95 -26.88
N VAL A 29 -11.61 -10.16 -26.26
CA VAL A 29 -12.53 -9.11 -25.84
C VAL A 29 -12.50 -9.07 -24.32
N ALA A 30 -12.19 -7.89 -23.76
CA ALA A 30 -12.16 -7.67 -22.33
C ALA A 30 -13.08 -6.51 -21.95
N CYS A 31 -13.98 -6.77 -21.01
CA CYS A 31 -14.90 -5.81 -20.43
C CYS A 31 -14.45 -5.44 -19.04
N ARG A 32 -14.66 -4.18 -18.66
CA ARG A 32 -14.46 -3.70 -17.29
C ARG A 32 -15.78 -3.18 -16.77
N LEU A 33 -16.15 -3.63 -15.57
CA LEU A 33 -17.31 -3.16 -14.84
C LEU A 33 -16.82 -2.46 -13.57
N ILE A 34 -16.99 -1.14 -13.53
CA ILE A 34 -16.60 -0.33 -12.37
C ILE A 34 -17.79 -0.25 -11.42
N VAL A 35 -17.61 -0.73 -10.18
CA VAL A 35 -18.61 -0.73 -9.12
C VAL A 35 -18.28 0.32 -8.06
N LYS A 36 -19.29 0.78 -7.32
CA LYS A 36 -19.07 1.77 -6.26
C LYS A 36 -18.39 1.16 -5.03
N SER A 37 -18.71 -0.09 -4.72
CA SER A 37 -18.25 -0.79 -3.52
C SER A 37 -18.13 -2.29 -3.78
N ASN A 38 -17.22 -2.95 -3.05
CA ASN A 38 -17.08 -4.40 -3.05
C ASN A 38 -18.33 -5.12 -2.51
N THR A 39 -19.14 -4.44 -1.69
CA THR A 39 -20.39 -4.99 -1.14
C THR A 39 -21.41 -5.35 -2.21
N ASP A 40 -21.31 -4.77 -3.41
CA ASP A 40 -22.24 -5.01 -4.50
C ASP A 40 -21.80 -6.19 -5.40
N ILE A 41 -20.58 -6.69 -5.22
CA ILE A 41 -19.98 -7.72 -6.09
C ILE A 41 -20.80 -9.00 -6.06
N ASP A 42 -21.22 -9.48 -4.88
CA ASP A 42 -22.01 -10.72 -4.78
C ASP A 42 -23.36 -10.63 -5.49
N GLY A 43 -24.02 -9.48 -5.41
CA GLY A 43 -25.27 -9.23 -6.13
C GLY A 43 -25.06 -9.18 -7.65
N ILE A 44 -23.95 -8.62 -8.10
CA ILE A 44 -23.57 -8.56 -9.51
C ILE A 44 -23.20 -9.95 -10.02
N LEU A 45 -22.45 -10.74 -9.26
CA LEU A 45 -22.06 -12.11 -9.62
C LEU A 45 -23.29 -13.00 -9.83
N LYS A 46 -24.36 -12.84 -9.04
CA LYS A 46 -25.63 -13.54 -9.24
C LYS A 46 -26.28 -13.17 -10.58
N LYS A 47 -26.36 -11.88 -10.90
CA LYS A 47 -26.90 -11.42 -12.18
C LYS A 47 -26.07 -11.86 -13.38
N ILE A 48 -24.74 -11.91 -13.23
CA ILE A 48 -23.85 -12.43 -14.26
C ILE A 48 -24.13 -13.91 -14.51
N ASP A 49 -24.28 -14.70 -13.45
CA ASP A 49 -24.58 -16.12 -13.56
C ASP A 49 -25.95 -16.39 -14.21
N GLU A 50 -26.93 -15.49 -14.09
CA GLU A 50 -28.21 -15.61 -14.80
C GLU A 50 -28.06 -15.44 -16.32
N ILE A 51 -27.14 -14.59 -16.78
CA ILE A 51 -27.04 -14.15 -18.19
C ILE A 51 -25.91 -14.89 -18.94
N PHE A 52 -24.84 -15.26 -18.25
CA PHE A 52 -23.62 -15.79 -18.84
C PHE A 52 -23.23 -17.14 -18.25
N ASN A 53 -22.56 -17.98 -19.03
CA ASN A 53 -21.84 -19.12 -18.48
C ASN A 53 -20.51 -18.63 -17.92
N ILE A 54 -20.20 -19.02 -16.69
CA ILE A 54 -18.92 -18.68 -16.05
C ILE A 54 -17.96 -19.84 -16.30
N GLU A 55 -17.08 -19.68 -17.29
CA GLU A 55 -16.11 -20.70 -17.72
C GLU A 55 -14.96 -20.84 -16.72
N ARG A 56 -14.49 -19.70 -16.18
CA ARG A 56 -13.43 -19.66 -15.17
C ARG A 56 -13.64 -18.50 -14.21
N ARG A 57 -13.48 -18.79 -12.92
CA ARG A 57 -13.27 -17.81 -11.86
C ARG A 57 -11.83 -17.92 -11.38
N SER A 58 -11.01 -16.91 -11.63
CA SER A 58 -9.75 -16.78 -10.90
C SER A 58 -10.01 -15.94 -9.67
N PHE A 59 -10.23 -16.60 -8.53
CA PHE A 59 -9.97 -16.00 -7.23
C PHE A 59 -8.49 -16.24 -6.93
N ARG A 60 -7.73 -15.19 -6.57
CA ARG A 60 -6.41 -15.45 -5.99
C ARG A 60 -6.65 -16.11 -4.63
N SER A 61 -6.01 -17.25 -4.38
CA SER A 61 -6.29 -18.14 -3.25
C SER A 61 -6.30 -17.43 -1.89
N PHE A 62 -7.34 -17.72 -1.10
CA PHE A 62 -7.62 -17.16 0.23
C PHE A 62 -6.77 -17.81 1.33
N ARG A 63 -6.26 -17.00 2.26
CA ARG A 63 -5.93 -17.41 3.63
C ARG A 63 -6.64 -16.46 4.59
N PRO A 64 -7.21 -16.93 5.72
CA PRO A 64 -8.03 -16.11 6.64
C PRO A 64 -7.35 -14.86 7.22
N SER A 65 -6.02 -14.76 7.13
CA SER A 65 -5.21 -13.64 7.59
C SER A 65 -4.86 -12.62 6.49
N GLU A 66 -5.41 -12.77 5.27
CA GLU A 66 -4.95 -12.05 4.08
C GLU A 66 -6.09 -11.29 3.39
N PHE A 67 -6.01 -9.95 3.39
CA PHE A 67 -6.77 -9.09 2.50
C PHE A 67 -6.08 -9.05 1.13
N ILE A 68 -6.83 -9.17 0.03
CA ILE A 68 -6.29 -9.24 -1.33
C ILE A 68 -6.85 -8.08 -2.14
N TYR A 69 -6.02 -7.50 -2.99
CA TYR A 69 -6.44 -6.78 -4.19
C TYR A 69 -7.25 -7.75 -5.07
N ASP A 70 -8.57 -7.81 -4.85
CA ASP A 70 -9.44 -8.80 -5.47
C ASP A 70 -10.06 -8.19 -6.73
N ASP A 71 -9.29 -8.09 -7.80
CA ASP A 71 -9.88 -7.85 -9.11
C ASP A 71 -10.57 -9.13 -9.56
N VAL A 72 -11.89 -9.15 -9.45
CA VAL A 72 -12.67 -10.32 -9.86
C VAL A 72 -12.56 -10.42 -11.38
N GLN A 73 -11.85 -11.45 -11.84
CA GLN A 73 -11.66 -11.76 -13.25
C GLN A 73 -12.48 -13.01 -13.58
N LEU A 74 -13.40 -12.83 -14.52
CA LEU A 74 -14.29 -13.87 -15.01
C LEU A 74 -14.01 -14.10 -16.48
N ILE A 75 -13.92 -15.36 -16.89
CA ILE A 75 -14.05 -15.73 -18.30
C ILE A 75 -15.50 -16.16 -18.50
N LEU A 76 -16.19 -15.46 -19.39
CA LEU A 76 -17.62 -15.59 -19.63
C LEU A 76 -17.91 -15.98 -21.08
N SER A 77 -18.97 -16.74 -21.29
CA SER A 77 -19.60 -16.94 -22.59
C SER A 77 -21.10 -16.64 -22.49
N PHE A 78 -21.73 -16.24 -23.59
CA PHE A 78 -23.17 -15.96 -23.59
C PHE A 78 -23.98 -17.26 -23.42
N LYS A 79 -24.97 -17.25 -22.52
CA LYS A 79 -26.02 -18.28 -22.52
C LYS A 79 -26.89 -18.10 -23.75
N ASP A 80 -27.34 -19.21 -24.33
CA ASP A 80 -28.31 -19.10 -25.40
C ASP A 80 -29.63 -18.52 -24.84
N ASN A 81 -30.08 -17.43 -25.45
CA ASN A 81 -31.25 -16.70 -25.02
C ASN A 81 -32.01 -16.16 -26.25
N PRO A 82 -33.35 -16.18 -26.27
CA PRO A 82 -34.17 -15.56 -27.31
C PRO A 82 -33.85 -14.10 -27.65
N PHE A 83 -33.29 -13.34 -26.71
CA PHE A 83 -32.93 -11.94 -26.90
C PHE A 83 -31.58 -11.72 -27.60
N ILE A 84 -30.81 -12.78 -27.87
CA ILE A 84 -29.56 -12.70 -28.62
C ILE A 84 -29.86 -12.78 -30.13
N SER A 85 -29.77 -11.62 -30.79
CA SER A 85 -30.02 -11.48 -32.23
C SER A 85 -28.89 -12.08 -33.08
N ASN A 86 -27.64 -11.98 -32.64
CA ASN A 86 -26.50 -12.57 -33.32
C ASN A 86 -26.10 -13.90 -32.67
N LYS A 87 -26.45 -15.02 -33.29
CA LYS A 87 -26.11 -16.36 -32.78
C LYS A 87 -24.62 -16.72 -32.93
N GLU A 88 -23.85 -15.99 -33.74
CA GLU A 88 -22.40 -16.23 -33.91
C GLU A 88 -21.58 -15.89 -32.66
N ILE A 89 -22.16 -15.13 -31.72
CA ILE A 89 -21.50 -14.81 -30.44
C ILE A 89 -21.59 -15.95 -29.43
N LEU A 90 -22.47 -16.94 -29.67
CA LEU A 90 -22.63 -18.08 -28.79
C LEU A 90 -21.35 -18.92 -28.80
N GLY A 91 -20.88 -19.31 -27.61
CA GLY A 91 -19.62 -20.04 -27.43
C GLY A 91 -18.35 -19.18 -27.51
N LYS A 92 -18.45 -17.90 -27.91
CA LYS A 92 -17.32 -16.97 -27.84
C LYS A 92 -17.08 -16.55 -26.39
N LYS A 93 -15.81 -16.62 -25.98
CA LYS A 93 -15.36 -16.25 -24.65
C LYS A 93 -14.93 -14.79 -24.61
N PHE A 94 -15.17 -14.15 -23.47
CA PHE A 94 -14.64 -12.83 -23.17
C PHE A 94 -14.27 -12.72 -21.69
N GLU A 95 -13.33 -11.83 -21.40
CA GLU A 95 -12.93 -11.53 -20.03
C GLU A 95 -13.82 -10.41 -19.47
N LEU A 96 -14.31 -10.56 -18.25
CA LEU A 96 -14.93 -9.48 -17.47
C LEU A 96 -14.11 -9.25 -16.20
N GLN A 97 -13.62 -8.02 -16.05
CA GLN A 97 -12.95 -7.54 -14.84
C GLN A 97 -13.92 -6.66 -14.06
N ILE A 98 -14.18 -6.99 -12.79
CA ILE A 98 -15.00 -6.18 -11.89
C ILE A 98 -14.07 -5.49 -10.90
N ARG A 99 -14.17 -4.16 -10.81
CA ARG A 99 -13.29 -3.32 -9.99
C ARG A 99 -14.05 -2.17 -9.35
N THR A 100 -13.58 -1.67 -8.22
CA THR A 100 -14.00 -0.35 -7.71
C THR A 100 -13.32 0.77 -8.50
N GLY A 101 -13.83 2.01 -8.38
CA GLY A 101 -13.20 3.17 -9.01
C GLY A 101 -11.73 3.37 -8.60
N LEU A 102 -11.41 3.18 -7.31
CA LEU A 102 -10.03 3.26 -6.82
C LEU A 102 -9.15 2.14 -7.39
N GLN A 103 -9.68 0.91 -7.47
CA GLN A 103 -8.95 -0.22 -8.03
C GLN A 103 -8.64 -0.02 -9.52
N ASP A 104 -9.57 0.54 -10.29
CA ASP A 104 -9.36 0.82 -11.72
C ASP A 104 -8.38 1.97 -11.92
N ALA A 105 -8.52 3.08 -11.17
CA ALA A 105 -7.60 4.21 -11.23
C ALA A 105 -6.15 3.80 -10.90
N LEU A 106 -5.96 3.05 -9.80
CA LEU A 106 -4.65 2.55 -9.42
C LEU A 106 -4.05 1.61 -10.49
N ALA A 107 -4.87 0.73 -11.07
CA ALA A 107 -4.42 -0.17 -12.13
C ALA A 107 -3.98 0.58 -13.40
N GLU A 108 -4.70 1.65 -13.75
CA GLU A 108 -4.36 2.50 -14.90
C GLU A 108 -3.07 3.27 -14.66
N VAL A 109 -2.88 3.90 -13.49
CA VAL A 109 -1.63 4.61 -13.16
C VAL A 109 -0.44 3.65 -13.18
N ILE A 110 -0.57 2.47 -12.55
CA ILE A 110 0.51 1.47 -12.52
C ILE A 110 0.88 1.01 -13.93
N ARG A 111 -0.10 0.71 -14.78
CA ARG A 111 0.15 0.24 -16.15
C ARG A 111 0.62 1.35 -17.08
N GLY A 112 0.04 2.53 -16.95
CA GLY A 112 0.25 3.65 -17.85
C GLY A 112 1.61 4.29 -17.65
N GLU A 113 1.97 4.59 -16.41
CA GLU A 113 3.13 5.43 -16.11
C GLU A 113 4.34 4.60 -15.67
N PHE A 114 4.14 3.62 -14.78
CA PHE A 114 5.27 2.88 -14.21
C PHE A 114 5.75 1.74 -15.12
N VAL A 115 4.84 0.89 -15.60
CA VAL A 115 5.21 -0.29 -16.41
C VAL A 115 5.73 0.09 -17.81
N ASN A 116 5.34 1.25 -18.33
CA ASN A 116 5.83 1.78 -19.60
C ASN A 116 7.13 2.59 -19.47
N ASP A 117 7.79 2.53 -18.30
CA ASP A 117 9.02 3.29 -18.01
C ASP A 117 8.86 4.82 -18.13
N GLU A 118 7.67 5.37 -17.87
CA GLU A 118 7.46 6.83 -17.84
C GLU A 118 7.76 7.41 -16.45
N LEU A 119 7.75 6.56 -15.41
CA LEU A 119 8.03 6.92 -14.03
C LEU A 119 9.13 6.02 -13.44
N ALA A 120 10.18 6.62 -12.91
CA ALA A 120 11.25 5.92 -12.19
C ALA A 120 10.89 5.76 -10.71
N THR A 121 11.44 4.74 -10.08
CA THR A 121 11.44 4.61 -8.62
C THR A 121 12.20 5.78 -7.99
N SER A 122 11.81 6.15 -6.77
CA SER A 122 12.41 7.31 -6.09
C SER A 122 13.94 7.16 -5.94
N ALA A 123 14.68 8.20 -6.32
CA ALA A 123 16.14 8.27 -6.12
C ALA A 123 16.54 8.19 -4.64
N GLU A 124 15.57 8.39 -3.76
CA GLU A 124 15.69 8.38 -2.32
C GLU A 124 15.68 6.96 -1.70
N TYR A 125 15.47 5.89 -2.47
CA TYR A 125 15.59 4.52 -1.97
C TYR A 125 17.03 4.22 -1.52
N SER A 126 17.16 3.53 -0.38
CA SER A 126 18.47 3.19 0.21
C SER A 126 19.20 2.06 -0.52
N ASP A 127 18.47 1.27 -1.31
CA ASP A 127 19.01 0.17 -2.09
C ASP A 127 19.29 0.66 -3.52
N PRO A 128 20.55 0.69 -3.98
CA PRO A 128 20.92 1.16 -5.32
C PRO A 128 20.27 0.35 -6.45
N ASP A 129 19.90 -0.91 -6.18
CA ASP A 129 19.21 -1.75 -7.16
C ASP A 129 17.76 -1.27 -7.41
N TYR A 130 17.23 -0.42 -6.54
CA TYR A 130 15.88 0.13 -6.63
C TYR A 130 15.83 1.65 -6.72
N ALA A 131 16.92 2.38 -6.52
CA ALA A 131 16.93 3.84 -6.60
C ALA A 131 17.06 4.31 -8.06
N ASP A 132 16.18 5.23 -8.47
CA ASP A 132 16.21 5.87 -9.79
C ASP A 132 16.19 4.85 -10.95
N LYS A 133 15.33 3.83 -10.83
CA LYS A 133 15.16 2.76 -11.82
C LYS A 133 13.79 2.82 -12.45
N TYR A 134 13.76 2.69 -13.77
CA TYR A 134 12.53 2.39 -14.49
C TYR A 134 12.11 0.93 -14.29
N PHE A 135 10.84 0.61 -14.54
CA PHE A 135 10.31 -0.73 -14.31
C PHE A 135 11.08 -1.81 -15.08
N SER A 136 11.46 -1.57 -16.33
CA SER A 136 12.26 -2.50 -17.14
C SER A 136 13.64 -2.78 -16.55
N GLN A 137 14.19 -1.83 -15.79
CA GLN A 137 15.52 -1.91 -15.17
C GLN A 137 15.52 -2.64 -13.83
N LEU A 138 14.34 -2.93 -13.27
CA LEU A 138 14.23 -3.65 -12.00
C LEU A 138 14.56 -5.15 -12.16
N PRO A 139 15.10 -5.81 -11.11
CA PRO A 139 15.32 -7.24 -11.12
C PRO A 139 14.02 -8.03 -11.35
N ASP A 140 14.08 -9.14 -12.09
CA ASP A 140 12.88 -9.95 -12.41
C ASP A 140 12.12 -10.45 -11.17
N LYS A 141 12.86 -10.78 -10.10
CA LYS A 141 12.28 -11.13 -8.81
C LYS A 141 11.44 -10.00 -8.22
N VAL A 142 11.85 -8.75 -8.43
CA VAL A 142 11.14 -7.55 -7.96
C VAL A 142 9.94 -7.25 -8.86
N LYS A 143 10.09 -7.36 -10.19
CA LYS A 143 8.95 -7.28 -11.11
C LYS A 143 7.87 -8.30 -10.76
N ALA A 144 8.26 -9.55 -10.48
CA ALA A 144 7.33 -10.60 -10.04
C ALA A 144 6.65 -10.25 -8.70
N ARG A 145 7.40 -9.73 -7.72
CA ARG A 145 6.85 -9.24 -6.45
C ARG A 145 5.91 -8.05 -6.62
N PHE A 146 6.22 -7.13 -7.52
CA PHE A 146 5.39 -5.97 -7.83
C PHE A 146 4.01 -6.40 -8.34
N TRP A 147 3.97 -7.35 -9.28
CA TRP A 147 2.71 -7.94 -9.75
C TRP A 147 1.97 -8.78 -8.69
N GLY A 148 2.72 -9.30 -7.71
CA GLY A 148 2.21 -10.01 -6.56
C GLY A 148 1.83 -9.12 -5.37
N TYR A 149 2.12 -7.81 -5.43
CA TYR A 149 1.95 -6.91 -4.29
C TYR A 149 0.45 -6.69 -4.01
N LYS A 150 0.07 -6.85 -2.75
CA LYS A 150 -1.32 -6.75 -2.29
C LYS A 150 -1.54 -5.38 -1.66
N PHE A 151 -2.27 -4.50 -2.36
CA PHE A 151 -2.69 -3.23 -1.78
C PHE A 151 -3.76 -3.45 -0.71
N THR A 152 -3.57 -2.81 0.45
CA THR A 152 -4.56 -2.77 1.53
C THR A 152 -5.28 -1.43 1.46
N ILE A 153 -6.59 -1.44 1.22
CA ILE A 153 -7.44 -0.24 1.26
C ILE A 153 -8.42 -0.46 2.41
N GLU A 154 -8.30 0.33 3.47
CA GLU A 154 -9.20 0.28 4.61
C GLU A 154 -10.18 1.45 4.59
N TYR A 155 -11.47 1.11 4.67
CA TYR A 155 -12.54 2.09 4.79
C TYR A 155 -12.88 2.26 6.26
N LEU A 156 -12.56 3.42 6.80
CA LEU A 156 -12.96 3.84 8.13
C LEU A 156 -14.29 4.58 8.03
N LYS A 157 -15.38 3.99 8.53
CA LYS A 157 -16.63 4.70 8.79
C LYS A 157 -16.71 5.01 10.28
N ASP A 158 -16.87 6.28 10.63
CA ASP A 158 -17.03 6.76 12.01
C ASP A 158 -15.98 6.20 12.99
N ALA A 159 -14.71 6.22 12.58
CA ALA A 159 -13.62 5.59 13.33
C ALA A 159 -13.28 6.35 14.60
N ASN A 160 -13.28 5.64 15.73
CA ASN A 160 -12.69 6.13 16.96
C ASN A 160 -11.16 5.90 16.97
N ARG A 161 -10.46 6.45 17.96
CA ARG A 161 -8.99 6.36 18.09
C ARG A 161 -8.48 4.91 18.19
N SER A 162 -9.29 3.99 18.72
CA SER A 162 -8.95 2.57 18.80
C SER A 162 -9.02 1.87 17.44
N ASP A 163 -10.02 2.21 16.62
CA ASP A 163 -10.19 1.68 15.26
C ASP A 163 -9.07 2.18 14.34
N LEU A 164 -8.71 3.46 14.46
CA LEU A 164 -7.54 4.03 13.79
C LEU A 164 -6.26 3.27 14.14
N ASN A 165 -6.00 3.04 15.44
CA ASN A 165 -4.82 2.31 15.88
C ASN A 165 -4.77 0.87 15.34
N GLN A 166 -5.92 0.16 15.31
CA GLN A 166 -5.97 -1.18 14.71
C GLN A 166 -5.73 -1.17 13.20
N CYS A 167 -6.27 -0.19 12.50
CA CYS A 167 -6.07 0.00 11.06
C CYS A 167 -4.59 0.27 10.75
N PHE A 168 -3.96 1.16 11.50
CA PHE A 168 -2.51 1.39 11.42
C PHE A 168 -1.74 0.09 11.69
N ASP A 169 -2.04 -0.65 12.75
CA ASP A 169 -1.38 -1.91 13.08
C ASP A 169 -1.53 -3.00 12.00
N ARG A 170 -2.60 -2.97 11.21
CA ARG A 170 -2.83 -3.91 10.09
C ARG A 170 -2.10 -3.47 8.82
N LEU A 171 -2.18 -2.18 8.48
CA LEU A 171 -1.40 -1.59 7.38
C LEU A 171 0.09 -1.85 7.57
N ASN A 172 0.60 -1.65 8.78
CA ASN A 172 2.01 -1.81 9.10
C ASN A 172 2.47 -3.27 9.10
N ARG A 173 1.58 -4.23 9.36
CA ARG A 173 1.90 -5.66 9.21
C ARG A 173 2.23 -6.04 7.77
N ASN A 174 1.72 -5.30 6.78
CA ASN A 174 1.91 -5.60 5.36
C ASN A 174 3.03 -4.78 4.67
N VAL A 175 3.49 -3.67 5.26
CA VAL A 175 4.44 -2.73 4.61
C VAL A 175 5.82 -2.73 5.29
N ALA A 176 5.86 -2.70 6.62
CA ALA A 176 7.02 -2.95 7.49
C ALA A 176 6.56 -2.70 8.93
N ARG A 177 6.98 -3.52 9.90
CA ARG A 177 6.61 -3.32 11.30
C ARG A 177 7.14 -1.96 11.79
N LEU A 178 6.24 -1.11 12.30
CA LEU A 178 6.63 0.12 12.97
C LEU A 178 7.56 -0.19 14.15
N ASN A 179 8.57 0.65 14.32
CA ASN A 179 9.38 0.68 15.52
C ASN A 179 8.60 1.34 16.68
N ALA A 180 9.21 1.34 17.87
CA ALA A 180 8.57 1.89 19.06
C ALA A 180 8.26 3.39 18.91
N GLN A 181 9.15 4.16 18.30
CA GLN A 181 8.97 5.59 18.12
C GLN A 181 7.87 5.95 17.12
N GLU A 182 7.79 5.26 15.98
CA GLU A 182 6.72 5.41 14.99
C GLU A 182 5.35 5.12 15.64
N LEU A 183 5.28 4.14 16.56
CA LEU A 183 4.08 3.86 17.35
C LEU A 183 3.76 4.97 18.35
N ARG A 184 4.76 5.57 19.01
CA ARG A 184 4.55 6.71 19.93
C ARG A 184 4.00 7.91 19.20
N HIS A 185 4.58 8.27 18.06
CA HIS A 185 4.10 9.37 17.22
C HIS A 185 2.66 9.13 16.73
N ALA A 186 2.27 7.88 16.48
CA ALA A 186 0.89 7.56 16.13
C ALA A 186 -0.09 7.68 17.32
N ARG A 187 0.38 7.38 18.54
CA ARG A 187 -0.45 7.35 19.76
C ARG A 187 -0.58 8.72 20.42
N HIS A 188 0.48 9.53 20.38
CA HIS A 188 0.62 10.79 21.09
C HIS A 188 0.69 11.93 20.07
N ALA A 189 0.00 13.03 20.38
CA ALA A 189 0.00 14.24 19.53
C ALA A 189 0.14 15.51 20.38
N GLY A 190 0.55 15.35 21.65
CA GLY A 190 0.58 16.40 22.63
C GLY A 190 1.94 17.08 22.77
N ALA A 191 2.16 17.69 23.93
CA ALA A 191 3.27 18.60 24.19
C ALA A 191 4.64 17.93 24.01
N PHE A 192 4.85 16.74 24.59
CA PHE A 192 6.15 16.08 24.58
C PHE A 192 6.63 15.68 23.18
N ILE A 193 5.82 14.94 22.41
CA ILE A 193 6.19 14.52 21.04
C ILE A 193 6.46 15.74 20.14
N THR A 194 5.65 16.78 20.27
CA THR A 194 5.81 18.01 19.48
C THR A 194 7.14 18.68 19.82
N TYR A 195 7.47 18.76 21.10
CA TYR A 195 8.65 19.43 21.58
C TYR A 195 9.95 18.71 21.19
N VAL A 196 10.04 17.41 21.42
CA VAL A 196 11.24 16.63 21.07
C VAL A 196 11.45 16.51 19.55
N THR A 197 10.36 16.56 18.76
CA THR A 197 10.46 16.69 17.30
C THR A 197 11.12 18.02 16.92
N GLN A 198 10.71 19.14 17.52
CA GLN A 198 11.35 20.44 17.28
C GLN A 198 12.83 20.44 17.69
N LEU A 199 13.18 19.77 18.79
CA LEU A 199 14.58 19.63 19.21
C LEU A 199 15.40 18.78 18.23
N SER A 200 14.79 17.78 17.59
CA SER A 200 15.47 16.91 16.62
C SER A 200 15.79 17.60 15.30
N ASP A 201 15.10 18.71 14.99
CA ASP A 201 15.35 19.54 13.80
C ASP A 201 16.62 20.42 13.93
N ASP A 202 17.25 20.47 15.11
CA ASP A 202 18.47 21.24 15.34
C ASP A 202 19.63 20.71 14.45
N PRO A 203 20.31 21.59 13.67
CA PRO A 203 21.45 21.21 12.84
C PRO A 203 22.55 20.44 13.58
N PHE A 204 22.72 20.67 14.88
CA PHE A 204 23.65 19.95 15.75
C PHE A 204 23.52 18.42 15.60
N TRP A 205 22.29 17.89 15.53
CA TRP A 205 22.07 16.45 15.45
C TRP A 205 22.46 15.85 14.10
N LYS A 206 22.39 16.66 13.04
CA LYS A 206 22.90 16.30 11.72
C LYS A 206 24.43 16.25 11.71
N ASP A 207 25.07 17.26 12.31
CA ASP A 207 26.54 17.33 12.39
C ASP A 207 27.13 16.19 13.25
N MET A 208 26.40 15.77 14.28
CA MET A 208 26.72 14.61 15.12
C MET A 208 26.40 13.24 14.48
N GLY A 209 25.84 13.23 13.25
CA GLY A 209 25.47 12.01 12.53
C GLY A 209 24.24 11.26 13.09
N GLN A 210 23.46 11.88 13.98
CA GLN A 210 22.25 11.29 14.56
C GLN A 210 21.00 11.51 13.69
N SER A 211 21.01 12.52 12.82
CA SER A 211 19.92 12.83 11.88
C SER A 211 20.29 12.47 10.43
N THR A 212 20.62 11.20 10.18
CA THR A 212 20.76 10.69 8.80
C THR A 212 19.39 10.47 8.16
N THR A 213 19.30 10.53 6.82
CA THR A 213 18.03 10.34 6.09
C THR A 213 17.31 9.05 6.49
N SER A 214 18.05 7.95 6.71
CA SER A 214 17.46 6.67 7.13
C SER A 214 16.90 6.71 8.56
N ARG A 215 17.52 7.48 9.47
CA ARG A 215 17.08 7.60 10.87
C ARG A 215 15.87 8.51 10.98
N ILE A 216 15.92 9.66 10.31
CA ILE A 216 14.81 10.63 10.21
C ILE A 216 13.54 9.93 9.70
N ARG A 217 13.64 9.16 8.60
CA ARG A 217 12.49 8.45 8.03
C ARG A 217 11.81 7.46 8.98
N ARG A 218 12.55 6.96 9.98
CA ARG A 218 12.06 6.02 10.98
C ARG A 218 11.92 6.66 12.36
N MET A 219 11.99 7.99 12.43
CA MET A 219 11.91 8.79 13.66
C MET A 219 12.96 8.40 14.72
N LEU A 220 14.04 7.72 14.35
CA LEU A 220 15.05 7.24 15.31
C LEU A 220 15.92 8.37 15.89
N ASP A 221 15.99 9.48 15.18
CA ASP A 221 16.53 10.75 15.65
C ASP A 221 15.64 11.36 16.74
N ILE A 222 14.32 11.39 16.53
CA ILE A 222 13.35 11.86 17.54
C ILE A 222 13.44 10.98 18.80
N GLU A 223 13.47 9.65 18.63
CA GLU A 223 13.64 8.71 19.76
C GLU A 223 14.89 9.03 20.58
N TYR A 224 16.02 9.22 19.90
CA TYR A 224 17.30 9.53 20.55
C TYR A 224 17.26 10.88 21.28
N VAL A 225 16.70 11.92 20.65
CA VAL A 225 16.58 13.24 21.26
C VAL A 225 15.66 13.22 22.48
N SER A 226 14.58 12.43 22.44
CA SER A 226 13.71 12.21 23.60
C SER A 226 14.46 11.59 24.77
N GLU A 227 15.28 10.56 24.53
CA GLU A 227 16.09 9.94 25.59
C GLU A 227 17.08 10.95 26.21
N ILE A 228 17.79 11.73 25.39
CA ILE A 228 18.71 12.77 25.88
C ILE A 228 17.97 13.83 26.69
N PHE A 229 16.82 14.30 26.20
CA PHE A 229 16.04 15.32 26.90
C PHE A 229 15.52 14.80 28.24
N LEU A 230 15.07 13.54 28.32
CA LEU A 230 14.65 12.92 29.59
C LEU A 230 15.80 12.73 30.57
N VAL A 231 17.01 12.42 30.10
CA VAL A 231 18.21 12.40 30.95
C VAL A 231 18.48 13.78 31.54
N VAL A 232 18.26 14.86 30.79
CA VAL A 232 18.38 16.23 31.32
C VAL A 232 17.30 16.54 32.36
N MET A 233 16.07 16.10 32.13
CA MET A 233 14.95 16.33 33.05
C MET A 233 15.06 15.55 34.36
N HIS A 234 15.50 14.29 34.28
CA HIS A 234 15.38 13.33 35.40
C HIS A 234 16.71 12.76 35.88
N GLY A 235 17.81 13.04 35.18
CA GLY A 235 19.08 12.37 35.39
C GLY A 235 19.07 10.94 34.82
N ILE A 236 20.17 10.21 35.07
CA ILE A 236 20.30 8.81 34.68
C ILE A 236 19.42 7.96 35.60
N LYS A 237 18.47 7.21 35.03
CA LYS A 237 17.58 6.31 35.77
C LYS A 237 17.89 4.84 35.46
N ASP A 238 17.69 3.96 36.46
CA ASP A 238 17.96 2.51 36.41
C ASP A 238 16.94 1.69 35.58
N GLY A 239 16.37 2.27 34.52
CA GLY A 239 15.57 1.54 33.51
C GLY A 239 14.20 1.00 33.96
N ARG A 240 13.71 1.37 35.15
CA ARG A 240 12.36 0.99 35.63
C ARG A 240 11.22 1.71 34.92
N GLU A 241 11.50 2.88 34.36
CA GLU A 241 10.54 3.71 33.63
C GLU A 241 10.91 3.65 32.15
N HIS A 242 9.92 3.37 31.30
CA HIS A 242 10.12 3.24 29.88
C HIS A 242 9.84 4.56 29.18
N LEU A 243 10.44 4.76 28.01
CA LEU A 243 10.20 5.95 27.18
C LEU A 243 8.69 6.14 26.90
N ASP A 244 7.95 5.04 26.71
CA ASP A 244 6.50 5.04 26.51
C ASP A 244 5.74 5.72 27.66
N ASP A 245 6.18 5.54 28.90
CA ASP A 245 5.53 6.12 30.08
C ASP A 245 5.65 7.64 30.07
N TYR A 246 6.83 8.17 29.71
CA TYR A 246 7.07 9.60 29.60
C TYR A 246 6.26 10.27 28.48
N TYR A 247 6.12 9.58 27.35
CA TYR A 247 5.24 10.06 26.27
C TYR A 247 3.78 10.16 26.72
N ALA A 248 3.32 9.25 27.59
CA ALA A 248 1.98 9.32 28.16
C ALA A 248 1.87 10.39 29.26
N TRP A 249 2.84 10.48 30.17
CA TRP A 249 2.81 11.43 31.29
C TRP A 249 2.89 12.88 30.83
N TYR A 250 3.64 13.16 29.75
CA TYR A 250 3.89 14.51 29.26
C TYR A 250 3.13 14.84 27.95
N ASP A 251 2.09 14.07 27.62
CA ASP A 251 1.26 14.33 26.45
C ASP A 251 0.49 15.65 26.62
N GLU A 252 -0.03 15.97 27.81
CA GLU A 252 -0.74 17.24 28.02
C GLU A 252 0.23 18.42 28.26
N GLU A 253 1.21 18.24 29.14
CA GLU A 253 2.16 19.29 29.53
C GLU A 253 3.51 18.69 29.92
N ILE A 254 4.59 19.40 29.61
CA ILE A 254 5.95 19.03 30.03
C ILE A 254 6.31 19.84 31.29
N PRO A 255 6.59 19.19 32.43
CA PRO A 255 6.92 19.89 33.67
C PRO A 255 8.26 20.64 33.56
N ASP A 256 8.30 21.83 34.16
CA ASP A 256 9.48 22.69 34.25
C ASP A 256 10.22 22.91 32.90
N LEU A 257 9.44 22.97 31.80
CA LEU A 257 9.95 22.96 30.42
C LEU A 257 11.04 24.01 30.17
N GLU A 258 10.85 25.24 30.64
CA GLU A 258 11.80 26.34 30.42
C GLU A 258 13.13 26.11 31.15
N GLU A 259 13.10 25.56 32.37
CA GLU A 259 14.31 25.19 33.10
C GLU A 259 15.03 24.03 32.42
N ASN A 260 14.28 22.99 32.03
CA ASN A 260 14.83 21.81 31.37
C ASN A 260 15.40 22.13 29.98
N ARG A 261 14.75 23.05 29.23
CA ARG A 261 15.28 23.59 27.98
C ARG A 261 16.64 24.26 28.20
N ARG A 262 16.77 25.13 29.21
CA ARG A 262 18.05 25.81 29.49
C ARG A 262 19.16 24.83 29.84
N LYS A 263 18.87 23.82 30.65
CA LYS A 263 19.83 22.75 30.97
C LYS A 263 20.25 21.99 29.70
N TYR A 264 19.28 21.66 28.84
CA TYR A 264 19.53 20.97 27.58
C TYR A 264 20.45 21.78 26.65
N GLU A 265 20.20 23.09 26.47
CA GLU A 265 21.06 23.95 25.65
C GLU A 265 22.47 24.10 26.22
N VAL A 266 22.63 24.10 27.55
CA VAL A 266 23.96 24.10 28.19
C VAL A 266 24.71 22.80 27.91
N CYS A 267 24.03 21.64 27.95
CA CYS A 267 24.65 20.36 27.66
C CYS A 267 25.02 20.18 26.18
N LYS A 268 24.39 20.93 25.27
CA LYS A 268 24.63 20.89 23.82
C LYS A 268 25.88 21.69 23.40
N ASN A 269 26.23 22.73 24.16
CA ASN A 269 27.39 23.61 23.91
C ASN A 269 28.67 23.12 24.59
#